data_AF-A0A7G8DAE9-F1
#
_entry.id   AF-A0A7G8DAE9-F1
#
_cell.length_a   1.000
_cell.length_b   1.000
_cell.length_c   1.000
_cell.angle_alpha   90.00
_cell.angle_beta   90.00
_cell.angle_gamma   90.00
#
_symmetry.space_group_name_H-M   'P 1'
#
loop_
_entity.id
_entity.type
_entity.pdbx_description
1 polymer ?
#
loop_
_entity_poly.entity_id
_entity_poly.type
_entity_poly.pdbx_seq_one_letter_code
_entity_poly.pdbx_strand_id
1 'polypeptide(L)' 'MTRFVLRNGEVFESERDPSDFDTYCYGTNEEEQTCHLLSYQSEIAFLMVLGDDLNLRYEPVQSKG' A
#
# COMPACT_ATOMS: atom_id res chain seq x y z
N MET A 1 -9.29 10.05 2.38
CA MET A 1 -8.04 9.38 2.83
C MET A 1 -8.30 7.89 2.78
N THR A 2 -7.47 7.11 2.09
CA THR A 2 -7.68 5.66 1.91
C THR A 2 -6.81 4.88 2.90
N ARG A 3 -7.38 3.89 3.59
CA ARG A 3 -6.64 2.96 4.45
C ARG A 3 -6.29 1.71 3.65
N PHE A 4 -5.03 1.52 3.31
CA PHE A 4 -4.54 0.32 2.65
C PHE A 4 -4.12 -0.71 3.70
N VAL A 5 -4.70 -1.92 3.63
CA VAL A 5 -4.38 -3.04 4.51
C VAL A 5 -3.47 -4.00 3.75
N LEU A 6 -2.27 -4.17 4.28
CA LEU A 6 -1.31 -5.16 3.78
C LEU A 6 -1.73 -6.56 4.22
N ARG A 7 -1.19 -7.58 3.54
CA ARG A 7 -1.51 -8.98 3.85
C ARG A 7 -1.04 -9.44 5.22
N ASN A 8 -0.05 -8.76 5.81
CA ASN A 8 0.41 -9.01 7.18
C ASN A 8 -0.48 -8.32 8.24
N GLY A 9 -1.50 -7.57 7.83
CA GLY A 9 -2.44 -6.86 8.70
C GLY A 9 -2.00 -5.43 9.07
N GLU A 10 -0.84 -4.96 8.60
CA GLU A 10 -0.45 -3.56 8.76
C GLU A 10 -1.35 -2.64 7.92
N VAL A 11 -1.60 -1.43 8.43
CA VAL A 11 -2.50 -0.46 7.80
C VAL A 11 -1.74 0.84 7.53
N PHE A 12 -1.84 1.32 6.30
CA PHE A 12 -1.23 2.57 5.85
C PHE A 12 -2.32 3.54 5.37
N GLU A 13 -2.23 4.79 5.80
CA GLU A 13 -3.07 5.87 5.28
C GLU A 13 -2.39 6.54 4.10
N SER A 14 -3.09 6.66 2.98
CA SER A 14 -2.57 7.25 1.75
C SER A 14 -3.67 7.98 0.98
N GLU A 15 -3.29 9.05 0.27
CA GLU A 15 -4.15 9.78 -0.66
C GLU A 15 -4.23 9.10 -2.04
N ARG A 16 -3.52 7.99 -2.25
CA ARG A 16 -3.53 7.25 -3.50
C ARG A 16 -4.90 6.66 -3.81
N ASP A 17 -5.23 6.65 -5.10
CA ASP A 17 -6.43 6.03 -5.61
C ASP A 17 -6.28 4.49 -5.53
N PRO A 18 -7.15 3.77 -4.81
CA PRO A 18 -7.05 2.33 -4.71
C PRO A 18 -7.29 1.60 -6.03
N SER A 19 -7.87 2.25 -7.04
CA SER A 19 -8.04 1.68 -8.39
C SER A 19 -6.72 1.55 -9.17
N ASP A 20 -5.64 2.22 -8.73
CA ASP A 20 -4.29 2.01 -9.24
C ASP A 20 -3.71 0.63 -8.86
N PHE A 21 -4.37 -0.07 -7.94
CA PHE A 21 -3.91 -1.31 -7.34
C PHE A 21 -4.98 -2.41 -7.44
N ASP A 22 -4.54 -3.66 -7.43
CA ASP A 22 -5.43 -4.81 -7.28
C ASP A 22 -5.90 -4.87 -5.81
N THR A 23 -7.07 -4.28 -5.55
CA THR A 23 -7.63 -4.08 -4.21
C THR A 23 -9.09 -4.51 -4.08
N TYR A 24 -9.49 -4.85 -2.85
CA TYR A 24 -10.88 -4.94 -2.43
C TYR A 24 -11.18 -3.89 -1.37
N CYS A 25 -12.04 -2.93 -1.70
CA CYS A 25 -12.37 -1.82 -0.81
C CYS A 25 -13.75 -1.99 -0.15
N TYR A 26 -13.85 -1.58 1.11
CA TYR A 26 -15.08 -1.49 1.88
C TYR A 26 -15.07 -0.22 2.73
N GLY A 27 -16.25 0.37 2.93
CA GLY A 27 -16.41 1.62 3.66
C GLY A 27 -17.86 2.09 3.57
N THR A 28 -18.25 2.98 4.48
CA THR A 28 -19.60 3.55 4.55
C THR A 28 -19.83 4.69 3.57
N ASN A 29 -18.76 5.29 3.02
CA ASN A 29 -18.76 6.51 2.23
C ASN A 29 -17.39 6.72 1.54
N GLU A 30 -17.36 7.46 0.43
CA GLU A 30 -16.15 7.73 -0.38
C GLU A 30 -15.04 8.49 0.38
N GLU A 31 -15.36 9.09 1.54
CA GLU A 31 -14.41 9.85 2.37
C GLU A 31 -13.49 8.95 3.21
N GLU A 32 -14.00 7.80 3.66
CA GLU A 32 -13.28 6.82 4.49
C GLU A 32 -13.49 5.40 3.96
N GLN A 33 -12.58 4.97 3.10
CA GLN A 33 -12.55 3.62 2.56
C GLN A 33 -11.33 2.85 3.07
N THR A 34 -11.53 1.56 3.32
CA THR A 34 -10.47 0.60 3.67
C THR A 34 -10.31 -0.40 2.54
N CYS A 35 -9.10 -0.54 2.02
CA CYS A 35 -8.78 -1.33 0.83
C CYS A 35 -7.75 -2.40 1.15
N HIS A 36 -8.09 -3.66 0.89
CA HIS A 36 -7.17 -4.80 1.02
C HIS A 36 -6.41 -5.02 -0.27
N LEU A 37 -5.09 -5.15 -0.21
CA LEU A 37 -4.26 -5.52 -1.37
C LEU A 37 -4.37 -7.02 -1.63
N LEU A 38 -4.83 -7.39 -2.82
CA LEU A 38 -5.21 -8.78 -3.13
C LEU A 38 -4.03 -9.65 -3.59
N SER A 39 -2.92 -9.04 -4.02
CA SER A 39 -1.75 -9.73 -4.55
C SER A 39 -0.43 -9.17 -4.03
N TYR A 40 0.60 -10.02 -3.98
CA TYR A 40 1.97 -9.60 -3.60
C TYR A 40 2.53 -8.51 -4.53
N GLN A 41 2.20 -8.58 -5.82
CA GLN A 41 2.65 -7.58 -6.78
C GLN A 41 2.03 -6.21 -6.49
N SER A 42 0.73 -6.19 -6.18
CA SER A 42 0.00 -4.98 -5.78
C SER A 42 0.57 -4.38 -4.49
N GLU A 43 0.87 -5.23 -3.50
CA GLU A 43 1.48 -4.81 -2.24
C GLU A 43 2.89 -4.23 -2.42
N ILE A 44 3.75 -4.87 -3.22
CA ILE A 44 5.08 -4.35 -3.54
C ILE A 44 4.98 -3.01 -4.28
N ALA A 45 4.08 -2.91 -5.26
CA ALA A 45 3.86 -1.67 -6.01
C ALA A 45 3.39 -0.53 -5.10
N PHE A 46 2.41 -0.80 -4.22
CA PHE A 46 1.94 0.15 -3.23
C PHE A 46 3.07 0.64 -2.32
N LEU A 47 3.86 -0.29 -1.78
CA LEU A 47 4.97 0.06 -0.89
C LEU A 47 6.04 0.88 -1.60
N MET A 48 6.43 0.51 -2.82
CA MET A 48 7.41 1.29 -3.59
C MET A 48 6.96 2.72 -3.80
N VAL A 49 5.71 2.92 -4.22
CA VAL A 49 5.13 4.26 -4.44
C VAL A 49 5.03 5.03 -3.13
N LEU A 50 4.63 4.37 -2.04
CA LEU A 50 4.60 4.98 -0.70
C LEU A 50 6.00 5.43 -0.26
N GLY A 51 7.01 4.61 -0.55
CA GLY A 51 8.42 4.95 -0.31
C GLY A 51 8.83 6.20 -1.08
N ASP A 52 8.48 6.29 -2.36
CA ASP A 52 8.75 7.47 -3.20
C ASP A 52 8.04 8.73 -2.65
N ASP A 53 6.77 8.62 -2.26
CA ASP A 53 5.98 9.72 -1.69
C ASP A 53 6.59 10.23 -0.38
N LEU A 54 7.18 9.34 0.43
CA LEU A 54 7.86 9.66 1.68
C LEU A 54 9.34 10.05 1.49
N ASN A 55 9.84 10.13 0.25
CA ASN A 55 11.26 10.31 -0.07
C ASN A 55 12.19 9.29 0.62
N LEU A 56 11.69 8.08 0.87
CA LEU A 56 12.46 6.98 1.42
C LEU A 56 13.28 6.33 0.30
N ARG A 57 14.55 6.02 0.58
CA ARG A 57 15.40 5.25 -0.33
C ARG A 57 15.45 3.81 0.13
N TYR A 58 15.07 2.88 -0.75
CA TYR A 58 15.28 1.47 -0.53
C TYR A 58 16.77 1.15 -0.72
N GLU A 59 17.48 0.86 0.38
CA GLU A 59 18.83 0.32 0.29
C GLU A 59 18.75 -1.20 0.13
N PRO A 60 19.38 -1.79 -0.92
CA PRO A 60 19.45 -3.23 -1.05
C PRO A 60 20.18 -3.79 0.18
N VAL A 61 19.52 -4.65 0.94
CA VAL A 61 20.17 -5.36 2.05
C VAL A 61 21.23 -6.27 1.43
N GLN A 62 22.51 -5.91 1.61
CA GLN A 62 23.61 -6.79 1.22
C GLN A 62 23.49 -8.08 2.03
N SER A 63 23.14 -9.18 1.36
CA SER A 63 23.30 -10.52 1.89
C SER A 63 24.76 -10.68 2.29
N LYS A 64 25.05 -10.71 3.60
CA LYS A 64 26.33 -11.21 4.08
C LYS A 64 26.33 -12.71 3.79
N GLY A 65 27.03 -13.08 2.72
CA GLY A 65 27.34 -14.47 2.38
C GLY A 65 28.15 -15.17 3.47
#